data_AF-A0A4P6UAF2-F1
#
_entry.id   AF-A0A4P6UAF2-F1
#
_cell.length_a   1.000
_cell.length_b   1.000
_cell.length_c   1.000
_cell.angle_alpha   90.00
_cell.angle_beta   90.00
_cell.angle_gamma   90.00
#
_symmetry.space_group_name_H-M   'P 1'
#
loop_
_entity.id
_entity.type
_entity.pdbx_description
1 polymer ?
#
loop_
_entity_poly.entity_id
_entity_poly.type
_entity_poly.pdbx_seq_one_letter_code
_entity_poly.pdbx_strand_id
1 'polypeptide(L)'
;MAETFYGPWRITLLNANSHFAQQMVIEGSDNADGGYDIAYGEALDISVTGAEWRLRTEYFPFGGPAWLEGDTRAMSRFEPGAGLLMQIDGAARPPGSGAPLKNLRLLCSCLDPETNPIPAPNPFDFTIPDR
;
A
#
# COMPACT_ATOMS: atom_id res chain seq x y z
N MET A 1 0.45 -2.62 12.87
CA MET A 1 -0.80 -3.38 12.70
C MET A 1 -0.77 -4.03 11.32
N ALA A 2 -1.32 -5.23 11.15
CA ALA A 2 -1.46 -5.85 9.82
C ALA A 2 -2.81 -5.48 9.19
N GLU A 3 -2.79 -5.09 7.92
CA GLU A 3 -3.97 -4.78 7.11
C GLU A 3 -4.32 -5.99 6.25
N THR A 4 -5.61 -6.33 6.16
CA THR A 4 -6.11 -7.45 5.35
C THR A 4 -6.63 -6.96 4.00
N PHE A 5 -6.24 -7.68 2.96
CA PHE A 5 -6.62 -7.41 1.57
C PHE A 5 -7.26 -8.64 0.93
N TYR A 6 -8.09 -8.40 -0.08
CA TYR A 6 -8.80 -9.42 -0.85
C TYR A 6 -8.59 -9.15 -2.33
N GLY A 7 -8.30 -10.21 -3.11
CA GLY A 7 -8.13 -10.12 -4.55
C GLY A 7 -6.80 -9.46 -4.98
N PRO A 8 -6.72 -9.02 -6.24
CA PRO A 8 -5.50 -8.46 -6.82
C PRO A 8 -5.31 -6.98 -6.47
N TRP A 9 -4.10 -6.62 -6.05
CA TRP A 9 -3.69 -5.24 -5.76
C TRP A 9 -2.31 -4.95 -6.34
N ARG A 10 -2.07 -3.69 -6.68
CA ARG A 10 -0.74 -3.13 -6.96
C ARG A 10 -0.29 -2.32 -5.77
N ILE A 11 0.90 -2.58 -5.24
CA ILE A 11 1.48 -1.83 -4.12
C ILE A 11 2.64 -0.99 -4.65
N THR A 12 2.62 0.30 -4.35
CA THR A 12 3.67 1.25 -4.72
C THR A 12 4.19 2.00 -3.50
N LEU A 13 5.49 2.24 -3.45
CA LEU A 13 6.11 3.08 -2.42
C LEU A 13 6.05 4.55 -2.83
N LEU A 14 5.36 5.38 -2.04
CA LEU A 14 5.28 6.82 -2.26
C LEU A 14 6.36 7.59 -1.51
N ASN A 15 6.74 7.12 -0.31
CA ASN A 15 7.74 7.78 0.52
C ASN A 15 8.36 6.80 1.51
N ALA A 16 9.68 6.87 1.64
CA ALA A 16 10.46 6.24 2.71
C ALA A 16 11.41 7.29 3.29
N ASN A 17 11.31 7.54 4.59
CA ASN A 17 12.11 8.55 5.30
C ASN A 17 12.27 8.16 6.77
N SER A 18 13.25 7.31 7.04
CA SER A 18 13.56 6.81 8.39
C SER A 18 15.06 6.66 8.58
N HIS A 19 15.52 6.83 9.81
CA HIS A 19 16.88 6.48 10.22
C HIS A 19 17.01 5.00 10.65
N PHE A 20 15.88 4.31 10.82
CA PHE A 20 15.83 2.87 11.07
C PHE A 20 15.51 2.15 9.77
N ALA A 21 16.07 0.96 9.57
CA ALA A 21 15.66 0.09 8.48
C ALA A 21 14.17 -0.22 8.61
N GLN A 22 13.46 -0.25 7.48
CA GLN A 22 12.05 -0.55 7.42
C GLN A 22 11.82 -1.61 6.35
N GLN A 23 10.79 -2.43 6.54
CA GLN A 23 10.32 -3.35 5.53
C GLN A 23 8.80 -3.42 5.52
N MET A 24 8.25 -3.89 4.42
CA MET A 24 6.88 -4.37 4.32
C MET A 24 6.91 -5.89 4.30
N VAL A 25 5.99 -6.54 5.01
CA VAL A 25 5.85 -7.99 5.00
C VAL A 25 4.47 -8.36 4.46
N ILE A 26 4.45 -9.25 3.47
CA ILE A 26 3.24 -9.82 2.88
C ILE A 26 3.13 -11.29 3.27
N GLU A 27 1.93 -11.72 3.65
CA GLU A 27 1.64 -13.11 4.06
C GLU A 27 0.28 -13.58 3.52
N GLY A 28 0.21 -14.84 3.09
CA GLY A 28 -1.03 -15.48 2.63
C GLY A 28 -1.42 -15.14 1.19
N SER A 29 -0.55 -14.46 0.45
CA SER A 29 -0.74 -14.20 -0.97
C SER A 29 -0.41 -15.42 -1.82
N ASP A 30 -0.90 -15.44 -3.05
CA ASP A 30 -0.61 -16.51 -4.02
C ASP A 30 0.80 -16.37 -4.64
N ASN A 31 1.38 -15.16 -4.62
CA ASN A 31 2.52 -14.83 -5.48
C ASN A 31 3.57 -13.87 -4.91
N ALA A 32 3.37 -13.29 -3.71
CA ALA A 32 4.19 -12.18 -3.21
C ALA A 32 4.48 -12.25 -1.71
N ASP A 33 4.47 -13.45 -1.11
CA ASP A 33 4.80 -13.61 0.31
C ASP A 33 6.28 -13.33 0.57
N GLY A 34 6.57 -12.61 1.66
CA GLY A 34 7.93 -12.30 2.07
C GLY A 34 8.11 -10.89 2.63
N GLY A 35 9.34 -10.61 3.06
CA GLY A 35 9.79 -9.28 3.47
C GLY A 35 10.37 -8.51 2.28
N TYR A 36 9.94 -7.25 2.16
CA TYR A 36 10.38 -6.30 1.16
C TYR A 36 11.05 -5.13 1.88
N ASP A 37 12.37 -5.07 1.81
CA ASP A 37 13.14 -3.95 2.37
C ASP A 37 12.74 -2.64 1.70
N ILE A 38 12.67 -1.57 2.49
CA ILE A 38 12.29 -0.23 2.05
C ILE A 38 13.33 0.77 2.50
N ALA A 39 14.06 1.34 1.54
CA ALA A 39 15.01 2.41 1.79
C ALA A 39 14.65 3.73 1.08
N TYR A 40 15.27 4.82 1.55
CA TYR A 40 15.14 6.13 0.90
C TYR A 40 15.65 6.07 -0.54
N GLY A 41 14.83 6.55 -1.47
CA GLY A 41 15.16 6.60 -2.91
C GLY A 41 14.93 5.28 -3.65
N GLU A 42 14.46 4.23 -2.97
CA GLU A 42 14.05 3.01 -3.65
C GLU A 42 12.66 3.15 -4.27
N ALA A 43 12.45 2.40 -5.36
CA ALA A 43 11.16 2.23 -5.98
C ALA A 43 10.68 0.80 -5.66
N LEU A 44 9.49 0.72 -5.06
CA LEU A 44 8.76 -0.53 -4.90
C LEU A 44 7.49 -0.43 -5.73
N ASP A 45 7.27 -1.42 -6.58
CA ASP A 45 6.10 -1.53 -7.44
C ASP A 45 5.85 -3.02 -7.69
N ILE A 46 4.89 -3.60 -6.96
CA ILE A 46 4.61 -5.04 -7.01
C ILE A 46 3.12 -5.31 -7.16
N SER A 47 2.79 -6.44 -7.77
CA SER A 47 1.41 -6.94 -7.87
C SER A 47 1.23 -8.14 -6.96
N VAL A 48 0.22 -8.08 -6.10
CA VAL A 48 -0.12 -9.11 -5.12
C VAL A 48 -1.51 -9.65 -5.43
N THR A 49 -1.66 -10.97 -5.46
CA THR A 49 -2.95 -11.65 -5.61
C THR A 49 -3.19 -12.62 -4.47
N GLY A 50 -4.45 -12.88 -4.15
CA GLY A 50 -4.83 -13.86 -3.14
C GLY A 50 -6.30 -13.78 -2.80
N ALA A 51 -6.87 -14.89 -2.33
CA ALA A 51 -8.24 -14.89 -1.80
C ALA A 51 -8.35 -14.03 -0.54
N GLU A 52 -7.36 -14.09 0.36
CA GLU A 52 -7.18 -13.23 1.52
C GLU A 52 -5.67 -13.19 1.80
N TRP A 53 -5.09 -12.00 1.96
CA TRP A 53 -3.68 -11.83 2.31
C TRP A 53 -3.49 -10.61 3.21
N ARG A 54 -2.34 -10.54 3.88
CA ARG A 54 -2.05 -9.49 4.87
C ARG A 54 -0.78 -8.73 4.53
N LEU A 55 -0.79 -7.45 4.87
CA LEU A 55 0.35 -6.56 4.77
C LEU A 55 0.61 -5.93 6.13
N ARG A 56 1.84 -6.03 6.63
CA ARG A 56 2.29 -5.23 7.78
C ARG A 56 3.58 -4.50 7.46
N THR A 57 3.85 -3.44 8.21
CA THR A 57 5.13 -2.75 8.13
C THR A 57 5.95 -3.08 9.36
N GLU A 58 7.24 -3.29 9.18
CA GLU A 58 8.18 -3.56 10.26
C GLU A 58 9.33 -2.56 10.21
N TYR A 59 10.00 -2.42 11.35
CA TYR A 59 11.22 -1.65 11.47
C TYR A 59 12.25 -2.41 12.28
N PHE A 60 13.52 -2.16 11.99
CA PHE A 60 14.63 -2.73 12.74
C PHE A 60 15.21 -1.65 13.68
N PRO A 61 15.02 -1.77 15.01
CA PRO A 61 15.62 -0.83 15.95
C PRO A 61 17.15 -0.92 15.90
N PHE A 62 17.82 0.20 16.14
CA PHE A 62 19.29 0.25 16.10
C PHE A 62 19.88 -0.70 17.14
N GLY A 63 20.66 -1.69 16.70
CA GLY A 63 21.21 -2.74 17.58
C GLY A 63 20.18 -3.74 18.10
N GLY A 64 18.98 -3.79 17.50
CA GLY A 64 17.94 -4.75 17.83
C GLY A 64 18.29 -6.19 17.44
N PRO A 65 17.67 -7.19 18.09
CA PRO A 65 17.87 -8.58 17.74
C PRO A 65 16.99 -9.05 16.56
N ALA A 66 15.94 -8.31 16.22
CA ALA A 66 14.92 -8.72 15.26
C ALA A 66 14.15 -7.52 14.69
N TRP A 67 13.44 -7.77 13.59
CA TRP A 67 12.40 -6.90 13.08
C TRP A 67 11.23 -6.81 14.06
N LEU A 68 10.71 -5.60 14.23
CA LEU A 68 9.56 -5.31 15.09
C LEU A 68 8.46 -4.68 14.27
N GLU A 69 7.21 -4.95 14.66
CA GLU A 69 6.04 -4.34 14.05
C GLU A 69 6.07 -2.80 14.21
N GLY A 70 5.82 -2.10 13.10
CA GLY A 70 5.70 -0.64 13.06
C GLY A 70 4.28 -0.16 13.39
N ASP A 71 4.21 1.04 13.94
CA ASP A 71 2.96 1.79 14.06
C ASP A 71 2.46 2.18 12.66
N THR A 72 1.19 1.94 12.39
CA THR A 72 0.60 2.11 11.05
C THR A 72 -0.79 2.72 11.13
N ARG A 73 -1.18 3.38 10.04
CA ARG A 73 -2.56 3.78 9.79
C ARG A 73 -2.90 3.55 8.33
N ALA A 74 -3.97 2.81 8.10
CA ALA A 74 -4.58 2.70 6.79
C ALA A 74 -5.67 3.76 6.57
N MET A 75 -5.77 4.23 5.34
CA MET A 75 -6.84 5.10 4.86
C MET A 75 -7.30 4.61 3.50
N SER A 76 -8.58 4.28 3.37
CA SER A 76 -9.18 3.92 2.09
C SER A 76 -9.88 5.12 1.44
N ARG A 77 -9.85 5.16 0.10
CA ARG A 77 -10.61 6.12 -0.69
C ARG A 77 -10.91 5.55 -2.07
N PHE A 78 -11.95 6.07 -2.70
CA PHE A 78 -12.28 5.74 -4.08
C PHE A 78 -12.08 6.96 -4.97
N GLU A 79 -11.32 6.80 -6.05
CA GLU A 79 -11.02 7.86 -7.03
C GLU A 79 -11.56 7.48 -8.41
N PRO A 80 -12.39 8.30 -9.07
CA PRO A 80 -12.82 8.03 -10.43
C PRO A 80 -11.62 7.84 -11.38
N GLY A 81 -11.57 6.70 -12.09
CA GLY A 81 -10.50 6.35 -13.01
C GLY A 81 -9.31 5.59 -12.39
N ALA A 82 -9.09 5.70 -11.07
CA ALA A 82 -8.06 4.92 -10.36
C ALA A 82 -8.65 3.79 -9.50
N GLY A 83 -9.90 3.95 -9.05
CA GLY A 83 -10.65 2.95 -8.29
C GLY A 83 -10.48 3.02 -6.79
N LEU A 84 -10.62 1.85 -6.16
CA LEU A 84 -10.36 1.68 -4.73
C LEU A 84 -8.86 1.75 -4.46
N LEU A 85 -8.48 2.70 -3.63
CA LEU A 85 -7.11 2.93 -3.17
C LEU A 85 -7.06 2.77 -1.65
N MET A 86 -5.96 2.20 -1.16
CA MET A 86 -5.63 2.16 0.25
C MET A 86 -4.23 2.71 0.46
N GLN A 87 -4.13 3.78 1.24
CA GLN A 87 -2.85 4.33 1.66
C GLN A 87 -2.50 3.78 3.03
N ILE A 88 -1.25 3.32 3.19
CA ILE A 88 -0.71 2.90 4.48
C ILE A 88 0.41 3.88 4.84
N ASP A 89 0.19 4.67 5.89
CA ASP A 89 1.23 5.50 6.50
C ASP A 89 1.84 4.74 7.69
N GLY A 90 3.17 4.80 7.84
CA GLY A 90 3.89 4.07 8.89
C GLY A 90 4.92 4.91 9.64
N ALA A 91 5.20 4.52 10.89
CA ALA A 91 6.32 4.99 11.70
C ALA A 91 7.29 3.85 12.03
N ALA A 92 8.58 4.16 12.08
CA ALA A 92 9.62 3.23 12.56
C ALA A 92 9.67 3.20 14.11
N ARG A 93 8.52 2.90 14.70
CA ARG A 93 8.26 2.92 16.15
C ARG A 93 7.23 1.86 16.50
N PRO A 94 7.18 1.39 17.76
CA PRO A 94 6.14 0.47 18.20
C PRO A 94 4.74 1.09 18.03
N PRO A 95 3.71 0.26 17.79
CA PRO A 95 2.31 0.69 17.77
C PRO A 95 1.91 1.45 19.05
N GLY A 96 1.10 2.50 18.90
CA GLY A 96 0.58 3.27 20.03
C GLY A 96 1.60 4.22 20.68
N SER A 97 2.76 4.43 20.04
CA SER A 97 3.79 5.36 20.53
C SER A 97 3.40 6.83 20.40
N GLY A 98 2.36 7.15 19.62
CA GLY A 98 1.97 8.52 19.29
C GLY A 98 2.93 9.22 18.33
N ALA A 99 3.88 8.48 17.75
CA ALA A 99 4.82 9.01 16.78
C ALA A 99 4.12 9.43 15.48
N PRO A 100 4.62 10.46 14.77
CA PRO A 100 4.07 10.82 13.48
C PRO A 100 4.32 9.73 12.44
N LEU A 101 3.27 9.30 11.75
CA LEU A 101 3.29 8.29 10.68
C LEU A 101 3.80 8.90 9.36
N LYS A 102 5.07 9.31 9.34
CA LYS A 102 5.71 9.99 8.20
C LYS A 102 6.93 9.24 7.66
N ASN A 103 7.28 8.11 8.27
CA ASN A 103 8.48 7.37 7.90
C ASN A 103 8.25 6.53 6.64
N LEU A 104 7.04 6.01 6.47
CA LEU A 104 6.68 5.19 5.33
C LEU A 104 5.33 5.62 4.79
N ARG A 105 5.17 5.64 3.48
CA ARG A 105 3.88 5.75 2.80
C ARG A 105 3.81 4.81 1.62
N LEU A 106 2.88 3.87 1.68
CA LEU A 106 2.54 2.95 0.60
C LEU A 106 1.19 3.35 0.01
N LEU A 107 1.02 3.13 -1.29
CA LEU A 107 -0.27 3.20 -1.98
C LEU A 107 -0.56 1.85 -2.61
N CYS A 108 -1.63 1.23 -2.12
CA CYS A 108 -2.20 0.00 -2.64
C CYS A 108 -3.40 0.35 -3.53
N SER A 109 -3.37 -0.05 -4.80
CA SER A 109 -4.44 0.16 -5.76
C SER A 109 -5.11 -1.17 -6.09
N CYS A 110 -6.42 -1.25 -5.91
CA CYS A 110 -7.18 -2.45 -6.24
C CYS A 110 -7.24 -2.64 -7.76
N LEU A 111 -6.86 -3.83 -8.22
CA LEU A 111 -6.87 -4.21 -9.64
C LEU A 111 -8.08 -5.09 -10.00
N ASP A 112 -8.97 -5.35 -9.05
CA ASP A 112 -10.18 -6.12 -9.30
C ASP A 112 -11.17 -5.29 -10.14
N PRO A 113 -11.51 -5.72 -11.36
CA PRO A 113 -12.45 -4.99 -12.22
C PRO A 113 -13.88 -4.93 -11.68
N GLU A 114 -14.28 -5.84 -10.78
CA GLU A 114 -15.61 -5.81 -10.17
C GLU A 114 -15.70 -4.70 -9.11
N THR A 115 -14.64 -4.53 -8.32
CA THR A 115 -14.52 -3.48 -7.30
C THR A 115 -14.09 -2.13 -7.90
N ASN A 116 -13.47 -2.15 -9.09
CA ASN A 116 -12.99 -0.98 -9.81
C ASN A 116 -13.53 -0.94 -11.24
N PRO A 117 -14.83 -0.63 -11.44
CA PRO A 117 -15.38 -0.51 -12.78
C PRO A 117 -14.76 0.71 -13.46
N ILE A 118 -13.88 0.44 -14.43
CA ILE A 118 -13.39 1.47 -15.35
C ILE A 118 -14.63 2.03 -16.05
N PRO A 119 -14.88 3.35 -15.99
CA PRO A 119 -15.98 3.93 -16.73
C PRO A 119 -15.80 3.57 -18.22
N ALA A 120 -16.68 2.71 -18.73
CA ALA A 120 -16.86 2.53 -20.17
C ALA A 120 -17.04 3.92 -20.81
N PRO A 121 -16.65 4.12 -22.09
CA PRO A 121 -16.50 5.45 -22.70
C PRO A 121 -17.64 6.38 -22.30
N ASN A 122 -17.26 7.59 -21.86
CA ASN A 122 -18.17 8.61 -21.33
C ASN A 122 -19.50 8.61 -22.11
N PRO A 123 -20.63 8.22 -21.49
CA PRO A 123 -21.91 8.16 -22.20
C PRO A 123 -22.40 9.54 -22.65
N PHE A 124 -21.74 10.61 -22.19
CA PHE A 124 -21.97 11.97 -22.63
C PHE A 124 -20.92 12.36 -23.69
N ASP A 125 -21.22 12.01 -24.94
CA ASP A 125 -20.61 12.66 -26.08
C ASP A 125 -21.14 14.11 -26.15
N PHE A 126 -20.32 15.06 -25.71
CA PHE A 126 -20.61 16.50 -25.84
C PHE A 126 -20.03 17.10 -27.13
N THR A 127 -19.64 16.28 -28.11
CA THR A 127 -19.26 16.84 -29.42
C THR A 127 -20.48 17.51 -30.04
N ILE A 128 -20.39 18.82 -30.19
CA ILE A 128 -21.33 19.59 -31.00
C ILE A 128 -21.04 19.19 -32.44
N PRO A 129 -22.05 18.76 -33.24
CA PRO A 129 -21.81 18.43 -34.63
C PRO A 129 -21.19 19.63 -35.35
N ASP A 130 -20.07 19.42 -36.04
CA ASP A 130 -19.49 20.42 -36.92
C ASP A 130 -20.55 20.86 -37.95
N ARG A 131 -20.73 22.16 -38.09
CA ARG A 131 -21.69 22.79 -39.00
C ARG A 131 -21.38 22.54 -40.46
#